data_AF-A0A7W0G9T3-F1
#
_entry.id   AF-A0A7W0G9T3-F1
#
_cell.length_a   1.000
_cell.length_b   1.000
_cell.length_c   1.000
_cell.angle_alpha   90.00
_cell.angle_beta   90.00
_cell.angle_gamma   90.00
#
_symmetry.space_group_name_H-M   'P 1'
#
loop_
_entity.id
_entity.type
_entity.pdbx_description
1 polymer ?
#
loop_
_entity_poly.entity_id
_entity_poly.type
_entity_poly.pdbx_seq_one_letter_code
_entity_poly.pdbx_strand_id
1 'polypeptide(L)'
;FFRFGKLVGSAPEAQFSGNSMAYLKFRTTFQKDEALRAYFEEITGLTLAMSDDFGSHSMAAGDFLKAHDDNNRNRRLALVLYLSPDWQPEYGGVLRIVDPAGHESTVPAQYNSLVAFDTLAGTTHYVVPVEETAGSDTRLTIGGWYRNPS
;
A
#
# COMPACT_ATOMS: atom_id res chain seq x y z
N PHE A 1 2.77 -15.02 -11.67
CA PHE A 1 3.29 -14.47 -12.93
C PHE A 1 2.90 -13.00 -12.97
N PHE A 2 3.82 -12.06 -13.19
CA PHE A 2 3.46 -10.64 -13.32
C PHE A 2 2.83 -10.40 -14.70
N ARG A 3 1.62 -9.84 -14.77
CA ARG A 3 1.09 -9.27 -16.02
C ARG A 3 1.77 -7.93 -16.26
N PHE A 4 2.79 -7.89 -17.11
CA PHE A 4 3.40 -6.64 -17.54
C PHE A 4 2.54 -5.97 -18.61
N GLY A 5 1.84 -4.89 -18.23
CA GLY A 5 1.29 -3.92 -19.16
C GLY A 5 2.15 -2.66 -19.14
N LYS A 6 2.58 -2.17 -20.31
CA LYS A 6 3.26 -0.88 -20.44
C LYS A 6 2.25 0.15 -20.93
N LEU A 7 1.96 1.16 -20.11
CA LEU A 7 1.19 2.31 -20.56
C LEU A 7 2.04 3.08 -21.58
N VAL A 8 1.60 3.12 -22.84
CA VAL A 8 2.35 3.76 -23.95
C VAL A 8 2.09 5.27 -24.03
N GLY A 9 1.09 5.74 -23.28
CA GLY A 9 0.68 7.13 -23.19
C GLY A 9 -0.81 7.22 -22.91
N SER A 10 -1.28 8.41 -22.53
CA SER A 10 -2.70 8.72 -22.52
C SER A 10 -3.14 9.06 -23.93
N ALA A 11 -4.31 8.58 -24.36
CA ALA A 11 -4.88 8.98 -25.64
C ALA A 11 -5.10 10.52 -25.67
N PRO A 12 -5.01 11.19 -26.83
CA PRO A 12 -5.19 12.65 -26.93
C PRO A 12 -6.50 13.16 -26.32
N GLU A 13 -7.54 12.34 -26.34
CA GLU A 13 -8.87 12.59 -25.79
C GLU A 13 -8.99 12.31 -24.27
N ALA A 14 -7.94 11.79 -23.63
CA ALA A 14 -7.95 11.49 -22.21
C ALA A 14 -8.05 12.78 -21.40
N GLN A 15 -9.22 13.03 -20.81
CA GLN A 15 -9.44 14.09 -19.85
C GLN A 15 -9.29 13.54 -18.43
N PHE A 16 -8.69 14.32 -17.54
CA PHE A 16 -8.72 13.99 -16.12
C PHE A 16 -10.16 14.01 -15.63
N SER A 17 -10.64 12.85 -15.18
CA SER A 17 -11.91 12.78 -14.48
C SER A 17 -11.83 13.47 -13.12
N GLY A 18 -12.99 13.81 -12.53
CA GLY A 18 -13.04 14.26 -11.14
C GLY A 18 -12.35 13.29 -10.17
N ASN A 19 -12.42 11.98 -10.44
CA ASN A 19 -11.76 10.93 -9.67
C ASN A 19 -10.23 11.00 -9.79
N SER A 20 -9.72 11.31 -10.98
CA SER A 20 -8.28 11.47 -11.21
C SER A 20 -7.74 12.67 -10.42
N MET A 21 -8.49 13.77 -10.39
CA MET A 21 -8.13 14.94 -9.57
C MET A 21 -8.22 14.65 -8.07
N ALA A 22 -9.24 13.90 -7.63
CA ALA A 22 -9.35 13.47 -6.24
C ALA A 22 -8.15 12.60 -5.82
N TYR A 23 -7.75 11.64 -6.66
CA TYR A 23 -6.55 10.83 -6.43
C TYR A 23 -5.27 11.67 -6.35
N LEU A 24 -5.09 12.64 -7.25
CA LEU A 24 -3.91 13.53 -7.21
C LEU A 24 -3.88 14.38 -5.94
N LYS A 25 -5.03 14.89 -5.49
CA LYS A 25 -5.14 15.62 -4.22
C LYS A 25 -4.79 14.72 -3.04
N PHE A 26 -5.39 13.53 -2.98
CA PHE A 26 -5.11 12.52 -1.95
C PHE A 26 -3.62 12.17 -1.91
N ARG A 27 -3.02 11.83 -3.05
CA ARG A 27 -1.57 11.59 -3.17
C ARG A 27 -0.75 12.78 -2.64
N THR A 28 -1.16 14.00 -3.00
CA THR A 28 -0.45 15.21 -2.58
C THR A 28 -0.52 15.40 -1.07
N THR A 29 -1.57 14.96 -0.37
CA THR A 29 -1.64 14.98 1.10
C THR A 29 -0.57 14.09 1.72
N PHE A 30 -0.44 12.83 1.32
CA PHE A 30 0.62 11.92 1.83
C PHE A 30 2.02 12.40 1.49
N GLN A 31 2.13 13.13 0.40
CA GLN A 31 3.32 13.88 0.10
C GLN A 31 3.38 15.09 1.05
N LYS A 32 2.85 16.23 0.65
CA LYS A 32 3.25 17.53 1.17
C LYS A 32 2.62 17.94 2.51
N ASP A 33 1.69 17.17 3.06
CA ASP A 33 0.98 17.57 4.27
C ASP A 33 1.84 17.36 5.52
N GLU A 34 2.28 18.46 6.11
CA GLU A 34 3.13 18.45 7.31
C GLU A 34 2.39 17.94 8.54
N ALA A 35 1.08 18.19 8.66
CA ALA A 35 0.31 17.74 9.81
C ALA A 35 0.13 16.22 9.78
N LEU A 36 -0.13 15.64 8.61
CA LEU A 36 -0.21 14.19 8.44
C LEU A 36 1.16 13.54 8.72
N ARG A 37 2.26 14.12 8.23
CA ARG A 37 3.60 13.63 8.52
C ARG A 37 3.90 13.70 10.03
N ALA A 38 3.63 14.84 10.67
CA ALA A 38 3.84 15.03 12.10
C ALA A 38 3.03 14.04 12.95
N TYR A 39 1.78 13.74 12.56
CA TYR A 39 0.98 12.70 13.19
C TYR A 39 1.69 11.34 13.18
N PHE A 40 2.25 10.92 12.03
CA PHE A 40 3.00 9.66 11.96
C PHE A 40 4.30 9.72 12.76
N GLU A 41 5.02 10.84 12.74
CA GLU A 41 6.22 11.03 13.57
C GLU A 41 5.89 10.89 15.07
N GLU A 42 4.76 11.44 15.53
CA GLU A 42 4.31 11.38 16.92
C GLU A 42 3.96 9.94 17.36
N ILE A 43 3.17 9.21 16.57
CA ILE A 43 2.74 7.86 16.99
C ILE A 43 3.82 6.79 16.81
N THR A 44 4.81 7.03 15.94
CA THR A 44 5.89 6.06 15.67
C THR A 44 7.21 6.41 16.35
N GLY A 45 7.40 7.66 16.77
CA GLY A 45 8.70 8.16 17.26
C GLY A 45 9.77 8.27 16.18
N LEU A 46 9.41 8.10 14.90
CA LEU A 46 10.32 8.20 13.77
C LEU A 46 10.44 9.64 13.30
N THR A 47 11.60 10.02 12.76
CA THR A 47 11.73 11.23 11.95
C THR A 47 11.54 10.84 10.49
N LEU A 48 10.64 11.55 9.79
CA LEU A 48 10.19 11.18 8.46
C LEU A 48 10.47 12.33 7.47
N ALA A 49 11.01 11.96 6.33
CA ALA A 49 11.17 12.84 5.18
C ALA A 49 10.18 12.52 4.07
N MET A 50 10.03 13.52 3.23
CA MET A 50 9.18 13.51 2.06
C MET A 50 9.53 12.41 1.07
N SER A 51 8.50 11.88 0.41
CA SER A 51 8.66 10.88 -0.64
C SER A 51 7.55 11.00 -1.68
N ASP A 52 7.90 10.75 -2.94
CA ASP A 52 6.97 10.60 -4.05
C ASP A 52 6.67 9.13 -4.38
N ASP A 53 7.22 8.19 -3.63
CA ASP A 53 7.08 6.74 -3.80
C ASP A 53 5.74 6.28 -3.22
N PHE A 54 4.68 6.46 -4.00
CA PHE A 54 3.30 6.19 -3.64
C PHE A 54 2.52 5.76 -4.89
N GLY A 55 1.51 4.90 -4.77
CA GLY A 55 0.78 4.36 -5.91
C GLY A 55 -0.47 3.57 -5.55
N SER A 56 -1.32 3.37 -6.55
CA SER A 56 -2.53 2.53 -6.48
C SER A 56 -2.23 1.12 -6.99
N HIS A 57 -2.76 0.10 -6.32
CA HIS A 57 -2.60 -1.30 -6.70
C HIS A 57 -3.96 -1.99 -6.73
N SER A 58 -4.10 -2.94 -7.65
CA SER A 58 -5.26 -3.82 -7.80
C SER A 58 -4.76 -5.26 -7.82
N MET A 59 -5.32 -6.12 -6.98
CA MET A 59 -5.05 -7.56 -6.96
C MET A 59 -6.35 -8.32 -7.22
N ALA A 60 -6.37 -9.16 -8.24
CA ALA A 60 -7.50 -10.03 -8.60
C ALA A 60 -7.24 -11.48 -8.13
N ALA A 61 -8.22 -12.37 -8.33
CA ALA A 61 -8.07 -13.80 -8.07
C ALA A 61 -6.73 -14.35 -8.62
N GLY A 62 -6.01 -15.09 -7.78
CA GLY A 62 -4.68 -15.66 -8.07
C GLY A 62 -3.49 -14.70 -7.86
N ASP A 63 -3.72 -13.39 -7.69
CA ASP A 63 -2.65 -12.45 -7.39
C ASP A 63 -2.16 -12.61 -5.94
N PHE A 64 -0.86 -12.42 -5.73
CA PHE A 64 -0.20 -12.46 -4.42
C PHE A 64 1.05 -11.58 -4.44
N LEU A 65 1.59 -11.28 -3.26
CA LEU A 65 2.88 -10.60 -3.11
C LEU A 65 3.79 -11.46 -2.24
N LYS A 66 4.98 -11.78 -2.74
CA LYS A 66 5.96 -12.61 -2.02
C LYS A 66 6.53 -11.87 -0.80
N ALA A 67 7.08 -12.64 0.14
CA ALA A 67 7.78 -12.11 1.30
C ALA A 67 8.93 -11.17 0.91
N HIS A 68 8.97 -10.00 1.58
CA HIS A 68 9.98 -8.95 1.45
C HIS A 68 9.95 -8.03 2.69
N ASP A 69 10.92 -7.13 2.84
CA ASP A 69 11.09 -6.27 4.04
C ASP A 69 10.90 -4.75 3.76
N ASP A 70 10.72 -4.36 2.50
CA ASP A 70 10.68 -2.97 2.05
C ASP A 70 11.92 -2.10 2.41
N ASN A 71 12.99 -2.71 2.91
CA ASN A 71 14.24 -2.02 3.26
C ASN A 71 15.07 -1.69 2.02
N ASN A 72 14.58 -0.74 1.22
CA ASN A 72 15.26 -0.25 0.04
C ASN A 72 14.95 1.23 -0.18
N ARG A 73 15.71 1.89 -1.08
CA ARG A 73 15.43 3.26 -1.57
C ARG A 73 15.25 4.32 -0.46
N ASN A 74 15.92 4.14 0.68
CA ASN A 74 15.81 5.02 1.85
C ASN A 74 14.37 5.12 2.42
N ARG A 75 13.53 4.10 2.21
CA ARG A 75 12.20 4.00 2.81
C ARG A 75 12.32 3.81 4.32
N ARG A 76 11.35 4.35 5.06
CA ARG A 76 11.34 4.34 6.53
C ARG A 76 10.00 3.89 7.11
N LEU A 77 8.89 4.46 6.64
CA LEU A 77 7.55 4.10 7.09
C LEU A 77 6.71 3.72 5.86
N ALA A 78 6.30 2.46 5.76
CA ALA A 78 5.40 1.97 4.74
C ALA A 78 3.95 2.21 5.14
N LEU A 79 3.10 2.56 4.19
CA LEU A 79 1.67 2.81 4.36
C LEU A 79 0.85 2.01 3.34
N VAL A 80 -0.26 1.41 3.77
CA VAL A 80 -1.23 0.72 2.92
C VAL A 80 -2.65 1.10 3.35
N LEU A 81 -3.37 1.80 2.49
CA LEU A 81 -4.80 2.11 2.64
C LEU A 81 -5.64 1.13 1.82
N TYR A 82 -6.61 0.50 2.48
CA TYR A 82 -7.53 -0.46 1.87
C TYR A 82 -8.81 0.20 1.35
N LEU A 83 -9.15 -0.06 0.09
CA LEU A 83 -10.23 0.63 -0.63
C LEU A 83 -11.26 -0.33 -1.27
N SER A 84 -11.34 -1.56 -0.76
CA SER A 84 -12.24 -2.59 -1.27
C SER A 84 -13.47 -2.73 -0.37
N PRO A 85 -14.60 -2.06 -0.66
CA PRO A 85 -15.82 -2.24 0.12
C PRO A 85 -16.29 -3.70 0.05
N ASP A 86 -16.90 -4.18 1.14
CA ASP A 86 -17.47 -5.52 1.24
C ASP A 86 -16.49 -6.69 0.95
N TRP A 87 -15.18 -6.45 1.11
CA TRP A 87 -14.16 -7.49 0.96
C TRP A 87 -14.34 -8.58 2.02
N GLN A 88 -14.58 -9.80 1.57
CA GLN A 88 -14.87 -10.91 2.46
C GLN A 88 -13.59 -11.59 2.95
N PRO A 89 -13.55 -12.08 4.21
CA PRO A 89 -12.39 -12.81 4.73
C PRO A 89 -11.99 -14.02 3.87
N GLU A 90 -12.96 -14.69 3.25
CA GLU A 90 -12.74 -15.89 2.43
C GLU A 90 -12.06 -15.58 1.08
N TYR A 91 -12.00 -14.30 0.68
CA TYR A 91 -11.30 -13.88 -0.55
C TYR A 91 -9.78 -13.86 -0.38
N GLY A 92 -9.24 -14.07 0.83
CA GLY A 92 -7.81 -13.98 1.07
C GLY A 92 -7.28 -12.56 0.87
N GLY A 93 -6.10 -12.41 0.25
CA GLY A 93 -5.48 -11.10 0.04
C GLY A 93 -5.07 -10.36 1.32
N VAL A 94 -5.01 -11.04 2.47
CA VAL A 94 -4.59 -10.44 3.73
C VAL A 94 -3.09 -10.18 3.76
N LEU A 95 -2.68 -9.13 4.48
CA LEU A 95 -1.28 -8.85 4.75
C LEU A 95 -0.83 -9.71 5.94
N ARG A 96 0.28 -10.42 5.78
CA ARG A 96 0.95 -11.15 6.85
C ARG A 96 2.30 -10.50 7.14
N ILE A 97 2.57 -10.24 8.41
CA ILE A 97 3.82 -9.65 8.90
C ILE A 97 4.48 -10.67 9.80
N VAL A 98 5.74 -10.99 9.51
CA VAL A 98 6.56 -11.95 10.26
C VAL A 98 7.66 -11.17 10.97
N ASP A 99 7.69 -11.28 12.29
CA ASP A 99 8.70 -10.64 13.13
C ASP A 99 10.06 -11.37 13.09
N PRO A 100 11.14 -10.79 13.63
CA PRO A 100 12.46 -11.45 13.67
C PRO A 100 12.50 -12.77 14.46
N ALA A 101 11.54 -13.01 15.35
CA ALA A 101 11.40 -14.26 16.10
C ALA A 101 10.59 -15.32 15.33
N GLY A 102 10.04 -14.97 14.16
CA GLY A 102 9.21 -15.83 13.32
C GLY A 102 7.73 -15.84 13.70
N HIS A 103 7.27 -14.98 14.61
CA HIS A 103 5.84 -14.86 14.88
C HIS A 103 5.14 -14.12 13.75
N GLU A 104 3.99 -14.63 13.36
CA GLU A 104 3.20 -14.08 12.28
C GLU A 104 1.94 -13.36 12.81
N SER A 105 1.73 -12.14 12.33
CA SER A 105 0.52 -11.35 12.53
C SER A 105 -0.24 -11.23 11.22
N THR A 106 -1.58 -11.39 11.28
CA THR A 106 -2.46 -11.22 10.13
C THR A 106 -3.21 -9.90 10.23
N VAL A 107 -3.16 -9.12 9.15
CA VAL A 107 -3.90 -7.87 9.02
C VAL A 107 -4.94 -8.01 7.90
N PRO A 108 -6.25 -7.99 8.23
CA PRO A 108 -7.30 -8.17 7.24
C PRO A 108 -7.36 -6.99 6.26
N ALA A 109 -7.82 -7.24 5.04
CA ALA A 109 -7.98 -6.22 4.01
C ALA A 109 -9.27 -5.39 4.20
N GLN A 110 -9.46 -4.86 5.41
CA GLN A 110 -10.70 -4.18 5.81
C GLN A 110 -10.85 -2.83 5.11
N TYR A 111 -12.02 -2.59 4.50
CA TYR A 111 -12.32 -1.32 3.83
C TYR A 111 -12.08 -0.12 4.75
N ASN A 112 -11.47 0.93 4.19
CA ASN A 112 -11.19 2.20 4.86
C ASN A 112 -10.28 2.08 6.09
N SER A 113 -9.40 1.08 6.10
CA SER A 113 -8.34 0.92 7.10
C SER A 113 -6.98 1.27 6.53
N LEU A 114 -6.12 1.86 7.37
CA LEU A 114 -4.73 2.17 7.05
C LEU A 114 -3.81 1.33 7.93
N VAL A 115 -2.82 0.69 7.31
CA VAL A 115 -1.73 0.00 8.00
C VAL A 115 -0.45 0.78 7.80
N ALA A 116 0.32 0.97 8.87
CA ALA A 116 1.63 1.61 8.85
C ALA A 116 2.65 0.73 9.58
N PHE A 117 3.84 0.56 9.01
CA PHE A 117 4.92 -0.22 9.64
C PHE A 117 6.32 0.30 9.26
N ASP A 118 7.26 0.19 10.20
CA ASP A 118 8.66 0.59 10.03
C ASP A 118 9.39 -0.44 9.16
N THR A 119 9.95 0.02 8.04
CA THR A 119 10.67 -0.83 7.07
C THR A 119 12.03 -1.30 7.60
N LEU A 120 12.53 -0.72 8.70
CA LEU A 120 13.79 -1.11 9.33
C LEU A 120 13.59 -1.92 10.62
N ALA A 121 12.36 -2.32 10.95
CA ALA A 121 12.05 -3.12 12.12
C ALA A 121 12.57 -4.57 12.03
N GLY A 122 13.16 -4.96 10.90
CA GLY A 122 13.61 -6.35 10.64
C GLY A 122 12.46 -7.33 10.37
N THR A 123 11.24 -6.82 10.15
CA THR A 123 10.09 -7.63 9.79
C THR A 123 10.08 -7.94 8.29
N THR A 124 9.63 -9.13 7.92
CA THR A 124 9.21 -9.40 6.54
C THR A 124 7.69 -9.42 6.45
N HIS A 125 7.15 -9.17 5.27
CA HIS A 125 5.72 -9.20 5.05
C HIS A 125 5.38 -9.68 3.64
N TYR A 126 4.18 -10.21 3.49
CA TYR A 126 3.66 -10.75 2.23
C TYR A 126 2.14 -10.61 2.17
N VAL A 127 1.59 -10.70 0.97
CA VAL A 127 0.14 -10.75 0.76
C VAL A 127 -0.21 -12.16 0.34
N VAL A 128 -1.05 -12.83 1.12
CA VAL A 128 -1.53 -14.18 0.74
C VAL A 128 -2.30 -14.11 -0.58
N PRO A 129 -2.37 -15.21 -1.35
CA PRO A 129 -3.16 -15.23 -2.57
C PRO A 129 -4.59 -14.71 -2.37
N VAL A 130 -5.08 -13.97 -3.35
CA VAL A 130 -6.51 -13.72 -3.48
C VAL A 130 -7.14 -15.00 -4.02
N GLU A 131 -8.12 -15.53 -3.29
CA GLU A 131 -8.79 -16.78 -3.62
C GLU A 131 -9.69 -16.63 -4.85
N GLU A 132 -9.90 -17.73 -5.58
CA GLU A 132 -10.78 -17.76 -6.77
C GLU A 132 -12.24 -17.39 -6.45
N THR A 133 -12.65 -17.56 -5.19
CA THR A 133 -13.96 -17.17 -4.68
C THR A 133 -14.23 -15.66 -4.75
N ALA A 134 -13.18 -14.83 -4.89
CA ALA A 134 -13.32 -13.40 -5.16
C ALA A 134 -13.93 -13.11 -6.55
N GLY A 135 -13.89 -14.07 -7.48
CA GLY A 135 -14.48 -13.92 -8.81
C GLY A 135 -13.94 -12.69 -9.57
N SER A 136 -14.81 -11.72 -9.84
CA SER A 136 -14.45 -10.45 -10.50
C SER A 136 -14.07 -9.33 -9.54
N ASP A 137 -14.20 -9.54 -8.23
CA ASP A 137 -13.85 -8.54 -7.23
C ASP A 137 -12.33 -8.35 -7.19
N THR A 138 -11.90 -7.14 -6.83
CA THR A 138 -10.48 -6.79 -6.76
C THR A 138 -10.14 -6.13 -5.44
N ARG A 139 -9.02 -6.55 -4.85
CA ARG A 139 -8.44 -5.91 -3.68
C ARG A 139 -7.69 -4.65 -4.13
N LEU A 140 -8.34 -3.51 -3.97
CA LEU A 140 -7.82 -2.19 -4.24
C LEU A 140 -7.12 -1.61 -3.02
N THR A 141 -5.91 -1.10 -3.24
CA THR A 141 -5.15 -0.38 -2.23
C THR A 141 -4.49 0.86 -2.82
N ILE A 142 -4.23 1.84 -1.95
CA ILE A 142 -3.26 2.89 -2.22
C ILE A 142 -2.18 2.79 -1.14
N GLY A 143 -0.92 2.81 -1.53
CA GLY A 143 0.18 2.70 -0.58
C GLY A 143 1.45 3.37 -1.05
N GLY A 144 2.41 3.46 -0.14
CA GLY A 144 3.73 4.02 -0.42
C GLY A 144 4.54 4.21 0.85
N TRP A 145 5.57 5.06 0.79
CA TRP A 145 6.55 5.17 1.87
C TRP A 145 6.92 6.61 2.18
N TYR A 146 7.08 6.95 3.46
CA TYR A 146 7.96 8.04 3.88
C TYR A 146 9.41 7.56 3.88
N ARG A 147 10.37 8.50 3.78
CA ARG A 147 11.81 8.21 3.75
C ARG A 147 12.51 8.63 5.03
N ASN A 148 13.75 8.21 5.24
CA ASN A 148 14.59 8.86 6.27
C ASN A 148 14.97 10.28 5.82
N PRO A 149 15.10 11.23 6.76
CA PRO A 149 15.79 12.49 6.53
C PRO A 149 17.21 12.25 5.99
N SER A 150 17.60 13.08 5.02
CA SER A 150 18.97 13.14 4.51
C SER A 150 19.90 13.84 5.49
#